data_AF-A0A8B9F727-F1
#
_entry.id   AF-A0A8B9F727-F1
#
_cell.length_a   1.000
_cell.length_b   1.000
_cell.length_c   1.000
_cell.angle_alpha   90.00
_cell.angle_beta   90.00
_cell.angle_gamma   90.00
#
_symmetry.space_group_name_H-M   'P 1'
#
loop_
_entity.id
_entity.type
_entity.pdbx_description
1 polymer ?
#
loop_
_entity_poly.entity_id
_entity_poly.type
_entity_poly.pdbx_seq_one_letter_code
_entity_poly.pdbx_strand_id
1 'polypeptide(L)'
;MGFGGIPGDVYGNGTPQKYDPTFKGPIYDRGCTDIICCVLLVLAIAGYVVVGIVAWSYGDPRKVIYPTDSRGQFCGQQGTPNEYVAVLPSRW
;
A
#
# COMPACT_ATOMS: atom_id res chain seq x y z
N MET A 1 -40.04 -16.85 -16.92
CA MET A 1 -40.25 -17.92 -15.92
C MET A 1 -40.23 -19.26 -16.64
N GLY A 2 -39.36 -20.21 -16.22
CA GLY A 2 -39.37 -21.66 -16.48
C GLY A 2 -39.40 -22.12 -17.96
N PHE A 3 -38.80 -23.20 -18.43
CA PHE A 3 -38.29 -24.45 -17.89
C PHE A 3 -37.17 -24.87 -18.89
N GLY A 4 -36.01 -25.37 -18.50
CA GLY A 4 -35.81 -26.72 -17.95
C GLY A 4 -35.01 -27.56 -18.96
N GLY A 5 -33.77 -27.89 -18.61
CA GLY A 5 -32.99 -29.01 -19.17
C GLY A 5 -32.29 -28.79 -20.51
N ILE A 6 -30.95 -28.69 -20.48
CA ILE A 6 -30.10 -29.10 -21.62
C ILE A 6 -29.37 -30.37 -21.15
N PRO A 7 -29.49 -31.50 -21.87
CA PRO A 7 -28.77 -32.73 -21.55
C PRO A 7 -27.27 -32.54 -21.72
N GLY A 8 -26.51 -33.28 -20.93
CA GLY A 8 -25.06 -33.21 -20.89
C GLY A 8 -24.43 -33.72 -22.19
N ASP A 9 -23.96 -32.79 -23.00
CA ASP A 9 -23.10 -33.10 -24.14
C ASP A 9 -21.78 -32.33 -23.99
N VAL A 10 -20.71 -33.11 -23.86
CA VAL A 10 -19.31 -32.71 -24.07
C VAL A 10 -18.64 -31.94 -22.93
N TYR A 11 -18.45 -32.62 -21.80
CA TYR A 11 -17.19 -32.48 -21.06
C TYR A 11 -16.09 -32.99 -22.02
N GLY A 12 -15.62 -32.08 -22.89
CA GLY A 12 -14.63 -32.38 -23.90
C GLY A 12 -13.38 -32.90 -23.21
N ASN A 13 -13.12 -34.19 -23.40
CA ASN A 13 -11.93 -34.88 -22.94
C ASN A 13 -10.70 -34.12 -23.49
N GLY A 14 -10.16 -33.19 -22.71
CA GLY A 14 -9.00 -32.41 -23.09
C GLY A 14 -7.84 -33.38 -23.24
N THR A 15 -7.40 -33.60 -24.47
CA THR A 15 -6.17 -34.35 -24.72
C THR A 15 -5.05 -33.66 -23.93
N PRO A 16 -4.27 -34.38 -23.09
CA PRO A 16 -3.17 -33.76 -22.37
C PRO A 16 -2.25 -33.10 -23.39
N GLN A 17 -2.07 -31.78 -23.25
CA GLN A 17 -1.15 -31.01 -24.09
C GLN A 17 0.22 -31.68 -23.98
N LYS A 18 0.73 -32.23 -25.09
CA LYS A 18 2.05 -32.85 -25.12
C LYS A 18 3.08 -31.79 -24.76
N TYR A 19 3.88 -32.07 -23.74
CA TYR A 19 5.02 -31.24 -23.36
C TYR A 19 5.95 -31.10 -24.56
N ASP A 20 5.99 -29.90 -25.16
CA ASP A 20 6.95 -29.56 -26.20
C ASP A 20 8.23 -29.08 -25.50
N PRO A 21 9.34 -29.84 -25.55
CA PRO A 21 10.62 -29.44 -24.96
C PRO A 21 11.21 -28.19 -25.63
N THR A 22 10.65 -27.79 -26.77
CA THR A 22 10.98 -26.56 -27.50
C THR A 22 10.09 -25.38 -27.08
N PHE A 23 9.12 -25.58 -26.16
CA PHE A 23 8.33 -24.51 -25.55
C PHE A 23 9.19 -23.70 -24.59
N LYS A 24 9.96 -22.88 -25.24
CA LYS A 24 10.64 -21.70 -24.77
C LYS A 24 9.55 -20.70 -24.41
N GLY A 25 8.97 -20.82 -23.22
CA GLY A 25 7.92 -19.92 -22.71
C GLY A 25 8.34 -18.44 -22.79
N PRO A 26 7.42 -17.48 -22.57
CA PRO A 26 7.67 -16.04 -22.73
C PRO A 26 8.66 -15.50 -21.66
N ILE A 27 9.93 -15.88 -21.81
CA ILE A 27 11.07 -15.68 -20.91
C ILE A 27 12.22 -14.98 -21.67
N TYR A 28 12.13 -14.84 -23.00
CA TYR A 28 13.22 -14.35 -23.85
C TYR A 28 13.49 -12.85 -23.73
N ASP A 29 12.52 -12.05 -23.27
CA ASP A 29 12.62 -10.58 -23.22
C ASP A 29 12.30 -9.98 -21.85
N ARG A 30 12.62 -10.69 -20.75
CA ARG A 30 12.41 -10.18 -19.38
C ARG A 30 13.56 -9.31 -18.88
N GLY A 31 14.79 -9.59 -19.30
CA GLY A 31 15.99 -8.92 -18.75
C GLY A 31 16.09 -7.43 -19.07
N CYS A 32 15.73 -7.00 -20.28
CA CYS A 32 15.88 -5.60 -20.69
C CYS A 32 14.82 -4.68 -20.05
N THR A 33 13.60 -5.20 -19.85
CA THR A 33 12.55 -4.49 -19.09
C THR A 33 12.78 -4.56 -17.57
N ASP A 34 13.31 -5.67 -17.03
CA ASP A 34 13.66 -5.76 -15.61
C ASP A 34 14.77 -4.80 -15.19
N ILE A 35 15.82 -4.59 -16.01
CA ILE A 35 16.93 -3.69 -15.66
C ILE A 35 16.44 -2.25 -15.46
N ILE A 36 15.62 -1.75 -16.39
CA ILE A 36 15.08 -0.38 -16.31
C ILE A 36 14.12 -0.27 -15.11
N CYS A 37 13.23 -1.25 -14.93
CA CYS A 37 12.31 -1.29 -13.79
C CYS A 37 13.04 -1.36 -12.45
N CYS A 38 14.12 -2.14 -12.35
CA CYS A 38 14.96 -2.25 -11.15
C CYS A 38 15.64 -0.92 -10.81
N VAL A 39 16.20 -0.22 -11.79
CA VAL A 39 16.83 1.10 -11.57
C VAL A 39 15.80 2.11 -11.08
N LEU A 40 14.62 2.18 -11.72
CA LEU A 40 13.54 3.07 -11.29
C LEU A 40 13.03 2.74 -9.89
N LEU A 41 12.90 1.45 -9.55
CA LEU A 41 12.49 1.00 -8.22
C LEU A 41 13.51 1.40 -7.15
N VAL A 42 14.80 1.19 -7.40
CA VAL A 42 15.86 1.58 -6.45
C VAL A 42 15.90 3.10 -6.27
N LEU A 43 15.74 3.89 -7.33
CA LEU A 43 15.66 5.34 -7.24
C LEU A 43 14.43 5.80 -6.44
N ALA A 44 13.27 5.18 -6.65
CA ALA A 44 12.06 5.47 -5.90
C ALA A 44 12.23 5.13 -4.40
N ILE A 45 12.82 3.98 -4.08
CA ILE A 45 13.10 3.57 -2.69
C ILE A 45 14.11 4.54 -2.05
N ALA A 46 15.20 4.88 -2.75
CA ALA A 46 16.19 5.82 -2.25
C ALA A 46 15.57 7.20 -2.00
N GLY A 47 14.77 7.71 -2.94
CA GLY A 47 14.01 8.95 -2.78
C GLY A 47 13.05 8.90 -1.59
N TYR A 48 12.34 7.79 -1.41
CA TYR A 48 11.44 7.60 -0.27
C TYR A 48 12.17 7.59 1.06
N VAL A 49 13.35 6.93 1.14
CA VAL A 49 14.19 6.93 2.34
C VAL A 49 14.66 8.35 2.67
N VAL A 50 15.09 9.14 1.68
CA VAL A 50 15.49 10.54 1.87
C VAL A 50 14.32 11.37 2.42
N VAL A 51 13.14 11.26 1.81
CA VAL A 51 11.93 11.95 2.29
C VAL A 51 11.59 11.51 3.73
N GLY A 52 11.73 10.22 4.04
CA GLY A 52 11.52 9.70 5.39
C GLY A 52 12.49 10.28 6.42
N ILE A 53 13.78 10.40 6.08
CA ILE A 53 14.79 10.99 6.97
C ILE A 53 14.52 12.48 7.19
N VAL A 54 14.16 13.21 6.13
CA VAL A 54 13.80 14.64 6.22
C VAL A 54 12.57 14.81 7.10
N ALA A 55 11.53 13.99 6.90
CA ALA A 55 10.33 14.02 7.72
C ALA A 55 10.60 13.70 9.19
N TRP A 56 11.52 12.77 9.49
CA TRP A 56 11.90 12.44 10.86
C TRP A 56 12.75 13.54 11.51
N SER A 57 13.67 14.14 10.75
CA SER A 57 14.62 15.13 11.27
C SER A 57 14.00 16.51 11.46
N TYR A 58 13.04 16.89 10.61
CA TYR A 58 12.37 18.19 10.65
C TYR A 58 10.92 18.13 11.15
N GLY A 59 10.32 16.94 11.23
CA GLY A 59 8.99 16.77 11.78
C GLY A 59 9.03 16.77 13.31
N ASP A 60 8.21 17.62 13.93
CA ASP A 60 8.00 17.55 15.38
C ASP A 60 7.08 16.36 15.71
N PRO A 61 7.56 15.28 16.35
CA PRO A 61 6.75 14.11 16.67
C PRO A 61 5.60 14.44 17.64
N ARG A 62 5.66 15.59 18.33
CA ARG A 62 4.56 16.06 19.18
C ARG A 62 3.28 16.33 18.38
N LYS A 63 3.38 16.68 17.10
CA LYS A 63 2.22 16.94 16.24
C LYS A 63 1.40 15.70 15.91
N VAL A 64 2.00 14.51 16.02
CA VAL A 64 1.31 13.23 15.79
C VAL A 64 0.64 12.70 17.06
N ILE A 65 1.25 12.95 18.22
CA ILE A 65 0.78 12.44 19.52
C ILE A 65 -0.28 13.36 20.14
N TYR A 66 -0.16 14.68 19.95
CA TYR A 66 -1.07 15.63 20.57
C TYR A 66 -2.12 16.12 19.58
N PRO A 67 -3.41 15.93 19.89
CA PRO A 67 -4.48 16.53 19.11
C PRO A 67 -4.36 18.06 19.18
N THR A 68 -4.47 18.70 18.02
CA THR A 68 -4.43 20.16 17.87
C THR A 68 -5.85 20.67 17.67
N ASP A 69 -6.24 21.72 18.39
CA ASP A 69 -7.53 22.39 18.19
C ASP A 69 -7.54 23.21 16.88
N SER A 70 -8.71 23.62 16.39
CA SER A 70 -8.91 24.39 15.15
C SER A 70 -8.09 25.68 15.07
N ARG A 71 -7.61 26.18 16.21
CA ARG A 71 -6.74 27.38 16.32
C ARG A 71 -5.24 27.05 16.38
N GLY A 72 -4.84 25.82 16.11
CA GLY A 72 -3.43 25.40 16.08
C GLY A 72 -2.80 25.21 17.46
N GLN A 73 -3.59 25.14 18.53
CA GLN A 73 -3.11 24.97 19.91
C GLN A 73 -3.12 23.50 20.31
N PHE A 74 -2.07 23.00 20.96
CA PHE A 74 -2.00 21.63 21.48
C PHE A 74 -2.86 21.47 22.73
N CYS A 75 -3.65 20.39 22.81
CA CYS A 75 -4.41 20.04 24.01
C CYS A 75 -3.59 19.13 24.94
N GLY A 76 -3.71 19.29 26.26
CA GLY A 76 -3.05 18.40 27.24
C GLY A 76 -1.55 18.58 27.45
N GLN A 77 -0.96 19.64 26.90
CA GLN A 77 0.44 20.00 27.12
C GLN A 77 0.53 21.01 28.28
N GLN A 78 1.38 20.72 29.27
CA GLN A 78 1.66 21.60 30.41
C GLN A 78 2.18 22.96 29.94
N GLY A 79 1.56 24.05 30.40
CA GLY A 79 1.93 25.42 30.01
C GLY A 79 1.29 25.94 28.72
N THR A 80 0.29 25.25 28.16
CA THR A 80 -0.54 25.75 27.05
C THR A 80 -1.93 26.17 27.54
N PRO A 81 -2.65 27.08 26.84
CA PRO A 81 -4.01 27.48 27.23
C PRO A 81 -5.00 26.30 27.33
N ASN A 82 -4.69 25.18 26.66
CA ASN A 82 -5.52 23.99 26.56
C ASN A 82 -4.96 22.80 27.37
N GLU A 83 -4.14 23.06 28.39
CA GLU A 83 -3.53 22.04 29.26
C GLU A 83 -4.55 21.07 29.88
N TYR A 84 -5.71 21.56 30.28
CA TYR A 84 -6.76 20.74 30.87
C TYR A 84 -7.68 20.09 29.83
N VAL A 85 -7.65 20.50 28.56
CA VAL A 85 -8.67 20.08 27.56
C VAL A 85 -8.47 18.65 27.05
N ALA A 86 -7.25 18.10 27.04
CA ALA A 86 -7.04 16.67 26.72
C ALA A 86 -6.86 15.76 27.97
N VAL A 87 -6.78 16.36 29.16
CA VAL A 87 -6.58 15.63 30.43
C VAL A 87 -7.85 15.56 31.26
N LEU A 88 -8.83 16.43 31.01
CA LEU A 88 -10.12 16.35 31.67
C LEU A 88 -10.99 15.27 31.01
N PRO A 89 -11.39 14.21 31.75
CA PRO A 89 -12.59 13.46 31.42
C PRO A 89 -13.81 14.38 31.63
N SER A 90 -14.04 15.28 30.68
CA SER A 90 -15.20 16.17 30.62
C SER A 90 -15.76 16.06 29.20
N ARG A 91 -17.01 15.66 28.93
CA ARG A 91 -18.26 15.81 29.69
C ARG A 91 -19.33 15.02 28.90
N TRP A 92 -19.98 14.03 29.49
CA TRP A 92 -21.35 13.66 29.09
C TRP A 92 -22.32 14.56 29.85
#